data_AF-A0AAF0LH02-F1
#
_entry.id   AF-A0AAF0LH02-F1
#
_cell.length_a   1.000
_cell.length_b   1.000
_cell.length_c   1.000
_cell.angle_alpha   90.00
_cell.angle_beta   90.00
_cell.angle_gamma   90.00
#
_symmetry.space_group_name_H-M   'P 1'
#
loop_
_entity.id
_entity.type
_entity.pdbx_description
1 polymer ?
#
loop_
_entity_poly.entity_id
_entity_poly.type
_entity_poly.pdbx_seq_one_letter_code
_entity_poly.pdbx_strand_id
1 'polypeptide(L)'
;MPLTAHLDGTDLVAPLVPAEEWQAMKGRVPRPVLACGMEALAKTSVLGTPFFAHKVACVDFEHKGESPNHFRVKAALVEAATTLGWTARPEVRAADGAWVADVLAERDGRRVAFEVQLAGQTADDYLHRQRRYERDGVECFWLTSRANTRHLEGVPALHIDLSTEQLTVSDRARTETRAPLTDLVAAVLTGDLRWTPVAPAEVTAINRWGLHICTGCETANIVWRVRDHEAVGCSRCSRSQPGRSLPPTLQPRKSAAALGVTAHAALYQGPGQLSQFACHYCGRRFPPFLLWWLERGDVPVTASATVQRDENEPAHWCSPTAHIRTTEDVLISLNAPQRQRQRPPELRPERRTAADLLREAEQRRSATSTRQREAEQREAAYRSVAAERNWTTEERQAAYRRRLAARAEANNWNDPAIRAYLAQEKSPRPRRQPRTGQL
;
A
#
# COMPACT_ATOMS: atom_id res chain seq x y z
N MET A 1 13.17 -31.90 -27.73
CA MET A 1 12.89 -33.16 -27.01
C MET A 1 11.41 -33.11 -26.61
N PRO A 2 10.48 -33.40 -27.53
CA PRO A 2 9.05 -33.27 -27.24
C PRO A 2 8.63 -34.01 -25.96
N LEU A 3 7.76 -33.38 -25.16
CA LEU A 3 7.15 -34.01 -24.00
C LEU A 3 5.85 -34.76 -24.34
N THR A 4 5.35 -34.57 -25.56
CA THR A 4 4.12 -35.20 -26.04
C THR A 4 4.36 -36.06 -27.27
N ALA A 5 3.57 -37.12 -27.38
CA ALA A 5 3.46 -37.97 -28.56
C ALA A 5 2.06 -38.57 -28.61
N HIS A 6 1.68 -39.15 -29.73
CA HIS A 6 0.42 -39.84 -29.92
C HIS A 6 0.67 -41.34 -30.10
N LEU A 7 -0.11 -42.18 -29.42
CA LEU A 7 0.01 -43.62 -29.52
C LEU A 7 -1.36 -44.28 -29.33
N ASP A 8 -1.74 -45.18 -30.24
CA ASP A 8 -2.99 -45.95 -30.19
C ASP A 8 -4.24 -45.08 -29.93
N GLY A 9 -4.34 -43.94 -30.62
CA GLY A 9 -5.46 -43.02 -30.49
C GLY A 9 -5.42 -42.11 -29.25
N THR A 10 -4.36 -42.19 -28.44
CA THR A 10 -4.24 -41.43 -27.18
C THR A 10 -3.03 -40.51 -27.19
N ASP A 11 -3.20 -39.29 -26.66
CA ASP A 11 -2.08 -38.38 -26.42
C ASP A 11 -1.33 -38.80 -25.15
N LEU A 12 -0.04 -39.05 -25.31
CA LEU A 12 0.90 -39.30 -24.22
C LEU A 12 1.57 -38.00 -23.80
N VAL A 13 1.70 -37.82 -22.50
CA VAL A 13 2.50 -36.77 -21.88
C VAL A 13 3.59 -37.47 -21.07
N ALA A 14 4.83 -37.44 -21.56
CA ALA A 14 5.91 -38.29 -21.06
C ALA A 14 6.11 -38.25 -19.53
N PRO A 15 6.08 -37.07 -18.85
CA PRO A 15 6.16 -36.99 -17.39
C PRO A 15 5.02 -37.68 -16.62
N LEU A 16 3.86 -37.86 -17.27
CA LEU A 16 2.67 -38.46 -16.65
C LEU A 16 2.57 -39.97 -16.92
N VAL A 17 3.43 -40.53 -17.77
CA VAL A 17 3.47 -41.98 -18.02
C VAL A 17 4.14 -42.67 -16.82
N PRO A 18 3.48 -43.65 -16.17
CA PRO A 18 4.06 -44.38 -15.05
C PRO A 18 5.42 -45.00 -15.39
N ALA A 19 6.35 -45.04 -14.43
CA ALA A 19 7.74 -45.44 -14.68
C ALA A 19 7.89 -46.82 -15.33
N GLU A 20 7.06 -47.80 -14.92
CA GLU A 20 7.05 -49.15 -15.50
C GLU A 20 6.60 -49.13 -16.97
N GLU A 21 5.53 -48.39 -17.27
CA GLU A 21 5.04 -48.21 -18.64
C GLU A 21 6.04 -47.43 -19.50
N TRP A 22 6.67 -46.41 -18.94
CA TRP A 22 7.72 -45.64 -19.63
C TRP A 22 8.92 -46.52 -20.00
N GLN A 23 9.32 -47.42 -19.10
CA GLN A 23 10.42 -48.34 -19.36
C GLN A 23 10.05 -49.37 -20.44
N ALA A 24 8.83 -49.89 -20.42
CA ALA A 24 8.31 -50.74 -21.50
C ALA A 24 8.24 -49.99 -22.84
N MET A 25 7.93 -48.68 -22.81
CA MET A 25 7.77 -47.85 -24.01
C MET A 25 9.06 -47.68 -24.81
N LYS A 26 10.24 -47.76 -24.18
CA LYS A 26 11.55 -47.60 -24.86
C LYS A 26 11.79 -48.63 -25.97
N GLY A 27 11.18 -49.82 -25.85
CA GLY A 27 11.28 -50.90 -26.84
C GLY A 27 9.98 -51.19 -27.62
N ARG A 28 8.91 -50.40 -27.40
CA ARG A 28 7.57 -50.70 -27.92
C ARG A 28 7.46 -50.58 -29.44
N VAL A 29 6.63 -51.45 -30.03
CA VAL A 29 6.11 -51.37 -31.41
C VAL A 29 4.59 -51.61 -31.36
N PRO A 30 3.74 -50.79 -32.00
CA PRO A 30 4.07 -49.57 -32.74
C PRO A 30 4.66 -48.48 -31.84
N ARG A 31 5.46 -47.57 -32.43
CA ARG A 31 6.10 -46.47 -31.70
C ARG A 31 5.12 -45.29 -31.54
N PRO A 32 5.30 -44.47 -30.48
CA PRO A 32 4.63 -43.18 -30.42
C PRO A 32 4.97 -42.33 -31.64
N VAL A 33 4.05 -41.47 -32.05
CA VAL A 33 4.18 -40.57 -33.21
C VAL A 33 4.15 -39.13 -32.72
N LEU A 34 5.09 -38.30 -33.17
CA LEU A 34 5.14 -36.87 -32.81
C LEU A 34 4.10 -36.08 -33.59
N ALA A 35 3.85 -34.82 -33.18
CA ALA A 35 2.92 -33.93 -33.88
C ALA A 35 3.28 -33.69 -35.37
N CYS A 36 4.55 -33.88 -35.74
CA CYS A 36 5.02 -33.81 -37.13
C CYS A 36 4.77 -35.10 -37.94
N GLY A 37 4.14 -36.13 -37.35
CA GLY A 37 3.86 -37.42 -37.98
C GLY A 37 5.00 -38.44 -37.94
N MET A 38 6.15 -38.08 -37.36
CA MET A 38 7.33 -38.96 -37.30
C MET A 38 7.31 -39.89 -36.08
N GLU A 39 7.81 -41.12 -36.25
CA GLU A 39 8.01 -42.04 -35.12
C GLU A 39 8.98 -41.46 -34.08
N ALA A 40 8.64 -41.65 -32.81
CA ALA A 40 9.43 -41.27 -31.65
C ALA A 40 10.03 -42.46 -30.91
N LEU A 41 11.19 -42.23 -30.31
CA LEU A 41 11.81 -43.08 -29.30
C LEU A 41 11.58 -42.47 -27.93
N ALA A 42 11.07 -43.25 -26.98
CA ALA A 42 11.04 -42.84 -25.58
C ALA A 42 12.48 -42.84 -25.01
N LYS A 43 12.89 -41.72 -24.41
CA LYS A 43 14.23 -41.52 -23.83
C LYS A 43 14.14 -40.83 -22.48
N THR A 44 15.20 -40.94 -21.69
CA THR A 44 15.34 -40.24 -20.41
C THR A 44 16.55 -39.32 -20.51
N SER A 45 16.40 -38.05 -20.12
CA SER A 45 17.50 -37.08 -20.16
C SER A 45 18.53 -37.38 -19.07
N VAL A 46 19.70 -36.74 -19.14
CA VAL A 46 20.73 -36.83 -18.09
C VAL A 46 20.24 -36.34 -16.73
N LEU A 47 19.17 -35.54 -16.70
CA LEU A 47 18.52 -35.05 -15.47
C LEU A 47 17.32 -35.90 -15.05
N GLY A 48 17.14 -37.10 -15.63
CA GLY A 48 16.07 -38.02 -15.26
C GLY A 48 14.70 -37.74 -15.90
N THR A 49 14.53 -36.62 -16.62
CA THR A 49 13.25 -36.27 -17.24
C THR A 49 12.92 -37.17 -18.45
N PRO A 50 11.73 -37.83 -18.50
CA PRO A 50 11.28 -38.60 -19.66
C PRO A 50 10.88 -37.67 -20.82
N PHE A 51 11.21 -38.05 -22.06
CA PHE A 51 10.88 -37.30 -23.27
C PHE A 51 10.83 -38.20 -24.51
N PHE A 52 10.25 -37.69 -25.58
CA PHE A 52 10.25 -38.32 -26.90
C PHE A 52 11.32 -37.73 -27.80
N ALA A 53 12.04 -38.56 -28.53
CA ALA A 53 13.04 -38.16 -29.51
C ALA A 53 12.64 -38.64 -30.90
N HIS A 54 12.85 -37.81 -31.92
CA HIS A 54 12.73 -38.25 -33.31
C HIS A 54 13.57 -39.51 -33.56
N LYS A 55 12.97 -40.56 -34.13
CA LYS A 55 13.71 -41.75 -34.57
C LYS A 55 14.59 -41.42 -35.78
N VAL A 56 14.07 -40.60 -36.69
CA VAL A 56 14.76 -40.08 -37.88
C VAL A 56 14.61 -38.57 -37.88
N ALA A 57 15.67 -37.83 -38.19
CA ALA A 57 15.64 -36.37 -38.24
C ALA A 57 14.54 -35.89 -39.19
N CYS A 58 13.74 -34.92 -38.74
CA CYS A 58 12.74 -34.26 -39.56
C CYS A 58 13.37 -33.01 -40.17
N VAL A 59 13.37 -32.91 -41.51
CA VAL A 59 14.03 -31.82 -42.26
C VAL A 59 13.20 -30.54 -42.25
N ASP A 60 11.87 -30.66 -42.13
CA ASP A 60 10.91 -29.55 -42.25
C ASP A 60 10.48 -28.94 -40.90
N PHE A 61 10.97 -29.48 -39.78
CA PHE A 61 10.67 -28.96 -38.45
C PHE A 61 11.91 -28.32 -37.82
N GLU A 62 11.99 -26.98 -37.89
CA GLU A 62 12.96 -26.17 -37.14
C GLU A 62 12.65 -26.22 -35.64
N HIS A 63 12.99 -27.33 -34.98
CA HIS A 63 13.08 -27.34 -33.53
C HIS A 63 14.47 -26.80 -33.13
N LYS A 64 14.55 -25.50 -32.83
CA LYS A 64 15.65 -24.99 -31.98
C LYS A 64 15.66 -25.85 -30.72
N GLY A 65 16.72 -26.63 -30.52
CA GLY A 65 16.81 -27.56 -29.40
C GLY A 65 16.72 -26.82 -28.08
N GLU A 66 15.60 -26.96 -27.36
CA GLU A 66 15.52 -26.50 -25.98
C GLU A 66 16.49 -27.32 -25.09
N SER A 67 16.90 -26.75 -23.95
CA SER A 67 17.86 -27.40 -23.05
C SER A 67 17.21 -28.47 -22.16
N PRO A 68 17.96 -29.47 -21.67
CA PRO A 68 17.44 -30.44 -20.69
C PRO A 68 16.82 -29.78 -19.45
N ASN A 69 17.37 -28.65 -19.01
CA ASN A 69 16.82 -27.87 -17.90
C ASN A 69 15.43 -27.31 -18.20
N HIS A 70 15.19 -26.85 -19.43
CA HIS A 70 13.88 -26.36 -19.85
C HIS A 70 12.82 -27.46 -19.76
N PHE A 71 13.13 -28.65 -20.27
CA PHE A 71 12.26 -29.82 -20.19
C PHE A 71 12.00 -30.26 -18.76
N ARG A 72 13.02 -30.23 -17.91
CA ARG A 72 12.89 -30.59 -16.50
C ARG A 72 11.90 -29.68 -15.76
N VAL A 73 11.94 -28.38 -16.00
CA VAL A 73 10.98 -27.43 -15.39
C VAL A 73 9.57 -27.67 -15.93
N LYS A 74 9.40 -27.82 -17.26
CA LYS A 74 8.10 -28.14 -17.87
C LYS A 74 7.50 -29.43 -17.30
N ALA A 75 8.30 -30.48 -17.16
CA ALA A 75 7.87 -31.75 -16.59
C ALA A 75 7.38 -31.59 -15.15
N ALA A 76 8.18 -30.91 -14.29
CA ALA A 76 7.79 -30.66 -12.91
C ALA A 76 6.49 -29.83 -12.79
N LEU A 77 6.28 -28.85 -13.68
CA LEU A 77 5.04 -28.07 -13.74
C LEU A 77 3.83 -28.94 -14.10
N VAL A 78 3.96 -29.80 -15.12
CA VAL A 78 2.89 -30.72 -15.56
C VAL A 78 2.55 -31.71 -14.45
N GLU A 79 3.56 -32.33 -13.84
CA GLU A 79 3.38 -33.30 -12.74
C GLU A 79 2.70 -32.64 -11.54
N ALA A 80 3.18 -31.47 -11.11
CA ALA A 80 2.61 -30.74 -9.97
C ALA A 80 1.16 -30.34 -10.21
N ALA A 81 0.85 -29.77 -11.39
CA ALA A 81 -0.51 -29.40 -11.74
C ALA A 81 -1.44 -30.62 -11.82
N THR A 82 -1.00 -31.71 -12.43
CA THR A 82 -1.78 -32.95 -12.56
C THR A 82 -2.07 -33.57 -11.20
N THR A 83 -1.09 -33.58 -10.29
CA THR A 83 -1.24 -34.07 -8.91
C THR A 83 -2.31 -33.27 -8.14
N LEU A 84 -2.50 -31.99 -8.47
CA LEU A 84 -3.53 -31.12 -7.90
C LEU A 84 -4.92 -31.28 -8.59
N GLY A 85 -5.05 -32.26 -9.49
CA GLY A 85 -6.28 -32.54 -10.23
C GLY A 85 -6.57 -31.55 -11.36
N TRP A 86 -5.55 -30.90 -11.92
CA TRP A 86 -5.69 -30.06 -13.11
C TRP A 86 -5.36 -30.85 -14.38
N THR A 87 -6.00 -30.50 -15.49
CA THR A 87 -5.57 -30.99 -16.80
C THR A 87 -4.38 -30.15 -17.25
N ALA A 88 -3.17 -30.69 -17.16
CA ALA A 88 -1.95 -29.99 -17.55
C ALA A 88 -1.35 -30.57 -18.83
N ARG A 89 -1.05 -29.71 -19.81
CA ARG A 89 -0.44 -30.10 -21.08
C ARG A 89 0.72 -29.16 -21.43
N PRO A 90 1.87 -29.68 -21.90
CA PRO A 90 2.95 -28.86 -22.41
C PRO A 90 2.69 -28.40 -23.86
N GLU A 91 3.34 -27.29 -24.26
CA GLU A 91 3.38 -26.78 -25.64
C GLU A 91 1.99 -26.50 -26.27
N VAL A 92 1.05 -25.98 -25.46
CA VAL A 92 -0.33 -25.71 -25.94
C VAL A 92 -0.37 -24.39 -26.71
N ARG A 93 -0.88 -24.44 -27.94
CA ARG A 93 -1.01 -23.28 -28.83
C ARG A 93 -2.41 -22.66 -28.79
N ALA A 94 -2.48 -21.34 -28.87
CA ALA A 94 -3.72 -20.61 -29.12
C ALA A 94 -4.36 -21.03 -30.45
N ALA A 95 -5.68 -21.00 -30.57
CA ALA A 95 -6.36 -21.37 -31.82
C ALA A 95 -5.92 -20.50 -33.03
N ASP A 96 -5.64 -19.21 -32.78
CA ASP A 96 -5.15 -18.24 -33.77
C ASP A 96 -3.62 -18.24 -33.92
N GLY A 97 -2.91 -19.07 -33.14
CA GLY A 97 -1.45 -19.12 -33.10
C GLY A 97 -0.78 -17.92 -32.42
N ALA A 98 -1.52 -17.05 -31.73
CA ALA A 98 -0.96 -15.83 -31.11
C ALA A 98 0.06 -16.13 -29.99
N TRP A 99 -0.05 -17.27 -29.33
CA TRP A 99 0.86 -17.73 -28.29
C TRP A 99 0.97 -19.26 -28.26
N VAL A 100 2.03 -19.75 -27.65
CA VAL A 100 2.26 -21.16 -27.32
C VAL A 100 2.74 -21.20 -25.87
N ALA A 101 1.95 -21.78 -24.98
CA ALA A 101 2.29 -21.95 -23.58
C ALA A 101 3.25 -23.12 -23.42
N ASP A 102 4.34 -22.89 -22.68
CA ASP A 102 5.27 -23.95 -22.30
C ASP A 102 4.55 -25.05 -21.52
N VAL A 103 3.69 -24.68 -20.56
CA VAL A 103 2.73 -25.55 -19.89
C VAL A 103 1.42 -24.79 -19.68
N LEU A 104 0.29 -25.39 -20.03
CA LEU A 104 -1.05 -24.88 -19.75
C LEU A 104 -1.77 -25.85 -18.82
N ALA A 105 -2.28 -25.35 -17.70
CA ALA A 105 -3.14 -26.05 -16.77
C ALA A 105 -4.57 -25.52 -16.86
N GLU A 106 -5.55 -26.41 -17.00
CA GLU A 106 -6.97 -26.06 -17.08
C GLU A 106 -7.82 -26.85 -16.09
N ARG A 107 -8.77 -26.15 -15.45
CA ARG A 107 -9.82 -26.74 -14.59
C ARG A 107 -11.00 -25.78 -14.48
N ASP A 108 -12.21 -26.31 -14.65
CA ASP A 108 -13.47 -25.56 -14.49
C ASP A 108 -13.51 -24.21 -15.25
N GLY A 109 -12.96 -24.20 -16.47
CA GLY A 109 -12.87 -23.01 -17.32
C GLY A 109 -11.76 -22.01 -16.95
N ARG A 110 -11.07 -22.18 -15.83
CA ARG A 110 -9.86 -21.40 -15.49
C ARG A 110 -8.66 -21.98 -16.24
N ARG A 111 -7.90 -21.09 -16.89
CA ARG A 111 -6.73 -21.44 -17.72
C ARG A 111 -5.50 -20.71 -17.20
N VAL A 112 -4.47 -21.47 -16.83
CA VAL A 112 -3.23 -20.96 -16.25
C VAL A 112 -2.03 -21.46 -17.04
N ALA A 113 -1.34 -20.55 -17.72
CA ALA A 113 -0.08 -20.81 -18.40
C ALA A 113 1.11 -20.58 -17.47
N PHE A 114 2.09 -21.46 -17.57
CA PHE A 114 3.42 -21.31 -16.99
C PHE A 114 4.45 -21.26 -18.12
N GLU A 115 5.23 -20.18 -18.16
CA GLU A 115 6.28 -19.93 -19.16
C GLU A 115 7.67 -20.09 -18.53
N VAL A 116 8.59 -20.77 -19.22
CA VAL A 116 9.93 -21.11 -18.72
C VAL A 116 11.00 -20.40 -19.56
N GLN A 117 11.32 -19.15 -19.23
CA GLN A 117 12.26 -18.37 -20.02
C GLN A 117 13.70 -18.43 -19.47
N LEU A 118 14.46 -19.43 -19.92
CA LEU A 118 15.87 -19.63 -19.51
C LEU A 118 16.89 -18.86 -20.37
N ALA A 119 16.53 -18.53 -21.62
CA ALA A 119 17.37 -17.71 -22.50
C ALA A 119 17.09 -16.21 -22.28
N GLY A 120 18.03 -15.35 -22.68
CA GLY A 120 17.86 -13.91 -22.62
C GLY A 120 16.62 -13.45 -23.40
N GLN A 121 15.80 -12.61 -22.76
CA GLN A 121 14.59 -11.99 -23.32
C GLN A 121 14.47 -10.57 -22.79
N THR A 122 13.99 -9.61 -23.58
CA THR A 122 13.86 -8.22 -23.12
C THR A 122 12.63 -8.05 -22.24
N ALA A 123 12.58 -7.02 -21.41
CA ALA A 123 11.40 -6.74 -20.56
C ALA A 123 10.15 -6.46 -21.41
N ASP A 124 10.32 -5.77 -22.55
CA ASP A 124 9.23 -5.48 -23.49
C ASP A 124 8.67 -6.75 -24.13
N ASP A 125 9.53 -7.73 -24.45
CA ASP A 125 9.08 -9.04 -24.97
C ASP A 125 8.23 -9.80 -23.95
N TYR A 126 8.64 -9.80 -22.67
CA TYR A 126 7.84 -10.42 -21.60
C TYR A 126 6.46 -9.75 -21.49
N LEU A 127 6.42 -8.42 -21.45
CA LEU A 127 5.18 -7.64 -21.38
C LEU A 127 4.27 -7.90 -22.59
N HIS A 128 4.86 -7.92 -23.78
CA HIS A 128 4.12 -8.20 -25.02
C HIS A 128 3.51 -9.60 -25.02
N ARG A 129 4.28 -10.62 -24.63
CA ARG A 129 3.79 -11.99 -24.51
C ARG A 129 2.72 -12.11 -23.41
N GLN A 130 2.95 -11.48 -22.26
CA GLN A 130 2.00 -11.42 -21.14
C GLN A 130 0.63 -10.89 -21.60
N ARG A 131 0.61 -9.78 -22.35
CA ARG A 131 -0.64 -9.17 -22.85
C ARG A 131 -1.42 -10.08 -23.80
N ARG A 132 -0.76 -10.96 -24.57
CA ARG A 132 -1.45 -11.90 -25.47
C ARG A 132 -2.21 -12.97 -24.68
N TYR A 133 -1.62 -13.49 -23.60
CA TYR A 133 -2.32 -14.39 -22.69
C TYR A 133 -3.50 -13.70 -22.01
N GLU A 134 -3.28 -12.49 -21.49
CA GLU A 134 -4.33 -11.71 -20.81
C GLU A 134 -5.51 -11.41 -21.74
N ARG A 135 -5.25 -11.06 -23.01
CA ARG A 135 -6.28 -10.82 -24.03
C ARG A 135 -7.19 -12.05 -24.23
N ASP A 136 -6.62 -13.24 -24.13
CA ASP A 136 -7.32 -14.51 -24.36
C ASP A 136 -7.84 -15.13 -23.04
N GLY A 137 -7.84 -14.36 -21.95
CA GLY A 137 -8.34 -14.78 -20.64
C GLY A 137 -7.49 -15.86 -19.96
N VAL A 138 -6.22 -16.00 -20.34
CA VAL A 138 -5.27 -16.96 -19.75
C VAL A 138 -4.39 -16.25 -18.74
N GLU A 139 -4.37 -16.73 -17.50
CA GLU A 139 -3.40 -16.25 -16.49
C GLU A 139 -2.02 -16.81 -16.85
N CYS A 140 -1.01 -15.96 -17.03
CA CYS A 140 0.34 -16.40 -17.39
C CYS A 140 1.33 -16.06 -16.27
N PHE A 141 2.14 -17.03 -15.82
CA PHE A 141 3.18 -16.89 -14.80
C PHE A 141 4.54 -17.31 -15.36
N TRP A 142 5.60 -16.59 -15.00
CA TRP A 142 6.92 -16.75 -15.60
C TRP A 142 7.95 -17.29 -14.62
N LEU A 143 8.69 -18.31 -15.06
CA LEU A 143 9.89 -18.84 -14.42
C LEU A 143 11.09 -18.46 -15.29
N THR A 144 12.03 -17.69 -14.76
CA THR A 144 13.16 -17.19 -15.55
C THR A 144 14.51 -17.40 -14.90
N SER A 145 15.55 -17.59 -15.72
CA SER A 145 16.94 -17.65 -15.27
C SER A 145 17.53 -16.26 -14.96
N ARG A 146 16.80 -15.16 -15.25
CA ARG A 146 17.30 -13.80 -15.01
C ARG A 146 17.70 -13.63 -13.55
N ALA A 147 18.82 -12.93 -13.35
CA ALA A 147 19.39 -12.74 -12.02
C ALA A 147 18.47 -11.94 -11.08
N ASN A 148 17.59 -11.09 -11.61
CA ASN A 148 16.66 -10.28 -10.82
C ASN A 148 15.36 -10.08 -11.59
N THR A 149 14.23 -10.53 -11.04
CA THR A 149 12.90 -10.40 -11.69
C THR A 149 12.18 -9.12 -11.29
N ARG A 150 12.66 -8.37 -10.29
CA ARG A 150 12.05 -7.12 -9.83
C ARG A 150 11.98 -6.03 -10.92
N HIS A 151 12.79 -6.15 -11.96
CA HIS A 151 12.81 -5.23 -13.11
C HIS A 151 11.78 -5.58 -14.20
N LEU A 152 11.08 -6.71 -14.09
CA LEU A 152 10.02 -7.12 -15.02
C LEU A 152 8.68 -6.56 -14.52
N GLU A 153 8.57 -5.23 -14.48
CA GLU A 153 7.34 -4.55 -14.09
C GLU A 153 6.18 -4.99 -15.00
N GLY A 154 5.01 -5.23 -14.40
CA GLY A 154 3.84 -5.68 -15.17
C GLY A 154 3.83 -7.17 -15.52
N VAL A 155 4.81 -7.95 -15.07
CA VAL A 155 4.92 -9.39 -15.38
C VAL A 155 5.04 -10.20 -14.09
N PRO A 156 4.22 -11.25 -13.88
CA PRO A 156 4.34 -12.16 -12.73
C PRO A 156 5.52 -13.12 -12.92
N ALA A 157 6.73 -12.64 -12.66
CA ALA A 157 7.96 -13.40 -12.86
C ALA A 157 8.71 -13.72 -11.56
N LEU A 158 9.14 -14.97 -11.45
CA LEU A 158 10.06 -15.46 -10.41
C LEU A 158 11.31 -16.08 -11.03
N HIS A 159 12.42 -15.95 -10.32
CA HIS A 159 13.65 -16.65 -10.66
C HIS A 159 13.47 -18.15 -10.38
N ILE A 160 13.93 -19.00 -11.30
CA ILE A 160 13.96 -20.46 -11.11
C ILE A 160 15.40 -20.91 -10.87
N ASP A 161 15.65 -21.53 -9.72
CA ASP A 161 16.94 -22.14 -9.40
C ASP A 161 16.93 -23.62 -9.83
N LEU A 162 17.93 -23.95 -10.65
CA LEU A 162 18.11 -25.25 -11.29
C LEU A 162 19.31 -26.03 -10.68
N SER A 163 20.01 -25.45 -9.71
CA SER A 163 21.27 -25.97 -9.15
C SER A 163 21.09 -27.21 -8.28
N THR A 164 19.89 -27.42 -7.74
CA THR A 164 19.53 -28.54 -6.87
C THR A 164 18.61 -29.52 -7.59
N GLU A 165 18.45 -30.74 -7.06
CA GLU A 165 17.49 -31.74 -7.58
C GLU A 165 16.02 -31.31 -7.37
N GLN A 166 15.73 -30.66 -6.25
CA GLN A 166 14.44 -30.03 -6.02
C GLN A 166 14.46 -28.63 -6.64
N LEU A 167 13.54 -28.37 -7.58
CA LEU A 167 13.40 -27.06 -8.20
C LEU A 167 12.82 -26.06 -7.19
N THR A 168 13.43 -24.88 -7.10
CA THR A 168 12.99 -23.81 -6.19
C THR A 168 12.89 -22.49 -6.91
N VAL A 169 11.99 -21.63 -6.42
CA VAL A 169 11.77 -20.29 -6.95
C VAL A 169 12.21 -19.22 -5.96
N SER A 170 12.61 -18.07 -6.50
CA SER A 170 13.03 -16.91 -5.72
C SER A 170 12.75 -15.60 -6.46
N ASP A 171 13.05 -14.45 -5.84
CA ASP A 171 12.88 -13.13 -6.47
C ASP A 171 14.13 -12.72 -7.30
N ARG A 172 15.26 -13.36 -7.01
CA ARG A 172 16.56 -13.14 -7.65
C ARG A 172 17.47 -14.36 -7.48
N ALA A 173 18.51 -14.47 -8.31
CA ALA A 173 19.42 -15.63 -8.28
C ALA A 173 20.19 -15.79 -6.96
N ARG A 174 20.62 -14.66 -6.37
CA ARG A 174 21.38 -14.65 -5.10
C ARG A 174 20.47 -14.18 -3.97
N THR A 175 19.79 -15.13 -3.34
CA THR A 175 18.95 -14.90 -2.17
C THR A 175 18.83 -16.18 -1.34
N GLU A 176 18.67 -16.00 -0.03
CA GLU A 176 18.44 -17.07 0.94
C GLU A 176 16.96 -17.48 0.96
N THR A 177 16.04 -16.54 0.71
CA THR A 177 14.60 -16.79 0.69
C THR A 177 14.22 -17.50 -0.61
N ARG A 178 13.83 -18.77 -0.50
CA ARG A 178 13.43 -19.63 -1.63
C ARG A 178 12.20 -20.42 -1.24
N ALA A 179 11.40 -20.83 -2.21
CA ALA A 179 10.27 -21.73 -2.01
C ALA A 179 10.30 -22.89 -3.02
N PRO A 180 9.81 -24.09 -2.70
CA PRO A 180 9.65 -25.16 -3.68
C PRO A 180 8.78 -24.72 -4.86
N LEU A 181 9.15 -25.13 -6.08
CA LEU A 181 8.35 -24.86 -7.27
C LEU A 181 6.93 -25.43 -7.14
N THR A 182 6.79 -26.60 -6.51
CA THR A 182 5.50 -27.25 -6.25
C THR A 182 4.55 -26.39 -5.42
N ASP A 183 5.08 -25.63 -4.47
CA ASP A 183 4.28 -24.80 -3.57
C ASP A 183 3.78 -23.55 -4.29
N LEU A 184 4.62 -22.98 -5.18
CA LEU A 184 4.19 -21.93 -6.09
C LEU A 184 3.04 -22.43 -6.99
N VAL A 185 3.22 -23.58 -7.65
CA VAL A 185 2.20 -24.15 -8.53
C VAL A 185 0.90 -24.40 -7.76
N ALA A 186 1.00 -24.99 -6.56
CA ALA A 186 -0.15 -25.20 -5.69
C ALA A 186 -0.87 -23.88 -5.37
N ALA A 187 -0.16 -22.88 -4.86
CA ALA A 187 -0.75 -21.61 -4.48
C ALA A 187 -1.41 -20.88 -5.66
N VAL A 188 -0.78 -20.91 -6.84
CA VAL A 188 -1.35 -20.31 -8.07
C VAL A 188 -2.63 -21.03 -8.49
N LEU A 189 -2.59 -22.36 -8.54
CA LEU A 189 -3.70 -23.18 -9.03
C LEU A 189 -4.86 -23.27 -8.02
N THR A 190 -4.62 -23.20 -6.71
CA THR A 190 -5.68 -23.04 -5.70
C THR A 190 -6.23 -21.61 -5.63
N GLY A 191 -5.48 -20.64 -6.17
CA GLY A 191 -5.83 -19.23 -6.13
C GLY A 191 -5.49 -18.55 -4.81
N ASP A 192 -4.63 -19.16 -3.99
CA ASP A 192 -4.01 -18.54 -2.80
C ASP A 192 -2.94 -17.52 -3.18
N LEU A 193 -2.38 -17.65 -4.38
CA LEU A 193 -1.54 -16.66 -5.03
C LEU A 193 -2.11 -16.35 -6.42
N ARG A 194 -2.18 -15.06 -6.76
CA ARG A 194 -2.78 -14.57 -8.00
C ARG A 194 -1.92 -13.45 -8.57
N TRP A 195 -2.07 -13.24 -9.86
CA TRP A 195 -1.63 -12.01 -10.52
C TRP A 195 -2.85 -11.16 -10.87
N THR A 196 -2.75 -9.87 -10.57
CA THR A 196 -3.73 -8.88 -11.01
C THR A 196 -3.02 -7.95 -11.99
N PRO A 197 -3.44 -7.87 -13.26
CA PRO A 197 -2.90 -6.89 -14.20
C PRO A 197 -3.28 -5.48 -13.77
N VAL A 198 -2.80 -4.47 -14.50
CA VAL A 198 -3.20 -3.09 -14.25
C VAL A 198 -4.73 -2.99 -14.31
N ALA A 199 -5.34 -2.54 -13.21
CA ALA A 199 -6.79 -2.49 -13.06
C ALA A 199 -7.23 -1.11 -12.57
N PRO A 200 -8.44 -0.63 -12.94
CA PRO A 200 -9.03 0.54 -12.33
C PRO A 200 -9.13 0.36 -10.81
N ALA A 201 -8.66 1.34 -10.06
CA ALA A 201 -8.67 1.34 -8.61
C ALA A 201 -9.87 2.10 -8.05
N GLU A 202 -10.61 1.49 -7.12
CA GLU A 202 -11.50 2.27 -6.25
C GLU A 202 -10.69 2.84 -5.09
N VAL A 203 -10.83 4.15 -4.85
CA VAL A 203 -10.20 4.83 -3.70
C VAL A 203 -11.24 5.02 -2.61
N THR A 204 -11.00 4.42 -1.44
CA THR A 204 -11.81 4.70 -0.25
C THR A 204 -11.11 5.73 0.63
N ALA A 205 -11.86 6.71 1.12
CA ALA A 205 -11.32 7.68 2.07
C ALA A 205 -12.22 7.78 3.29
N ILE A 206 -11.57 7.98 4.44
CA ILE A 206 -12.26 8.26 5.68
C ILE A 206 -12.46 9.78 5.77
N ASN A 207 -13.72 10.20 5.87
CA ASN A 207 -14.07 11.60 6.02
C ASN A 207 -14.49 11.85 7.46
N ARG A 208 -13.57 12.38 8.28
CA ARG A 208 -13.92 12.78 9.65
C ARG A 208 -14.63 14.12 9.59
N TRP A 209 -15.81 14.23 10.17
CA TRP A 209 -16.58 15.47 10.13
C TRP A 209 -17.39 15.66 11.40
N GLY A 210 -17.77 16.91 11.69
CA GLY A 210 -18.63 17.24 12.81
C GLY A 210 -19.18 18.66 12.70
N LEU A 211 -19.86 19.11 13.75
CA LEU A 211 -20.44 20.44 13.82
C LEU A 211 -19.56 21.43 14.58
N HIS A 212 -19.40 22.61 13.98
CA HIS A 212 -18.80 23.79 14.59
C HIS A 212 -19.80 24.94 14.61
N ILE A 213 -20.06 25.49 15.81
CA ILE A 213 -20.94 26.65 15.96
C ILE A 213 -20.11 27.92 15.85
N CYS A 214 -20.49 28.79 14.91
CA CYS A 214 -19.81 30.06 14.71
C CYS A 214 -19.92 30.94 15.97
N THR A 215 -18.80 31.47 16.46
CA THR A 215 -18.78 32.40 17.60
C THR A 215 -19.31 33.81 17.27
N GLY A 216 -19.58 34.10 15.99
CA GLY A 216 -20.06 35.40 15.54
C GLY A 216 -21.55 35.48 15.29
N CYS A 217 -22.13 34.43 14.70
CA CYS A 217 -23.55 34.40 14.32
C CYS A 217 -24.29 33.17 14.85
N GLU A 218 -23.63 32.34 15.65
CA GLU A 218 -24.18 31.12 16.26
C GLU A 218 -24.71 30.07 15.29
N THR A 219 -24.48 30.24 13.99
CA THR A 219 -24.85 29.26 12.98
C THR A 219 -23.97 28.01 13.13
N ALA A 220 -24.59 26.83 13.14
CA ALA A 220 -23.89 25.56 13.05
C ALA A 220 -23.39 25.32 11.62
N ASN A 221 -22.14 24.87 11.49
CA ASN A 221 -21.50 24.57 10.22
C ASN A 221 -20.93 23.16 10.27
N ILE A 222 -21.11 22.40 9.20
CA ILE A 222 -20.39 21.14 9.01
C ILE A 222 -18.94 21.47 8.66
N VAL A 223 -18.01 21.00 9.48
CA VAL A 223 -16.57 21.06 9.21
C VAL A 223 -16.05 19.63 9.07
N TRP A 224 -15.09 19.43 8.18
CA TRP A 224 -14.65 18.09 7.84
C TRP A 224 -13.17 18.05 7.51
N ARG A 225 -12.65 16.83 7.54
CA ARG A 225 -11.30 16.55 7.15
C ARG A 225 -11.25 15.18 6.52
N VAL A 226 -10.73 15.17 5.31
CA VAL A 226 -10.30 13.95 4.66
C VAL A 226 -8.95 13.58 5.26
N ARG A 227 -8.94 12.54 6.11
CA ARG A 227 -7.73 11.91 6.64
C ARG A 227 -7.81 10.44 6.30
N ASP A 228 -6.66 9.83 6.06
CA ASP A 228 -6.53 8.40 5.88
C ASP A 228 -7.23 7.94 4.57
N HIS A 229 -6.42 7.88 3.52
CA HIS A 229 -6.78 7.24 2.26
C HIS A 229 -6.50 5.76 2.43
N GLU A 230 -7.54 4.97 2.71
CA GLU A 230 -7.42 3.53 2.72
C GLU A 230 -7.77 3.01 1.32
N ALA A 231 -6.73 2.48 0.69
CA ALA A 231 -6.82 1.57 -0.43
C ALA A 231 -7.23 2.20 -1.77
N VAL A 232 -6.27 2.25 -2.69
CA VAL A 232 -6.47 1.53 -3.96
C VAL A 232 -6.69 0.06 -3.58
N GLY A 233 -7.93 -0.39 -3.63
CA GLY A 233 -8.31 -1.75 -3.24
C GLY A 233 -8.39 -2.67 -4.45
N CYS A 234 -7.44 -3.59 -4.57
CA CYS A 234 -7.59 -4.73 -5.48
C CYS A 234 -8.81 -5.55 -5.02
N SER A 235 -9.82 -5.77 -5.87
CA SER A 235 -10.99 -6.59 -5.51
C SER A 235 -10.64 -8.05 -5.16
N ARG A 236 -9.40 -8.47 -5.43
CA ARG A 236 -8.88 -9.83 -5.19
C ARG A 236 -7.99 -9.94 -3.94
N CYS A 237 -7.51 -8.84 -3.35
CA CYS A 237 -6.74 -8.89 -2.10
C CYS A 237 -6.94 -7.67 -1.20
N SER A 238 -6.56 -7.80 0.07
CA SER A 238 -6.53 -6.69 1.04
C SER A 238 -5.36 -5.72 0.81
N ARG A 239 -4.77 -5.69 -0.40
CA ARG A 239 -3.73 -4.72 -0.73
C ARG A 239 -4.39 -3.36 -0.85
N SER A 240 -3.96 -2.46 0.03
CA SER A 240 -4.28 -1.05 0.01
C SER A 240 -2.98 -0.30 -0.23
N GLN A 241 -2.83 0.36 -1.38
CA GLN A 241 -1.78 1.37 -1.50
C GLN A 241 -2.29 2.70 -0.95
N PRO A 242 -1.43 3.54 -0.32
CA PRO A 242 -1.81 4.90 0.01
C PRO A 242 -2.24 5.63 -1.27
N GLY A 243 -3.53 5.97 -1.38
CA GLY A 243 -4.03 6.77 -2.49
C GLY A 243 -3.41 8.16 -2.50
N ARG A 244 -3.46 8.86 -3.65
CA ARG A 244 -3.14 10.29 -3.69
C ARG A 244 -4.09 11.05 -2.78
N SER A 245 -3.64 12.20 -2.24
CA SER A 245 -4.49 13.03 -1.40
C SER A 245 -5.75 13.45 -2.15
N LEU A 246 -6.92 13.04 -1.63
CA LEU A 246 -8.20 13.49 -2.15
C LEU A 246 -8.40 14.98 -1.88
N PRO A 247 -9.14 15.69 -2.76
CA PRO A 247 -9.33 17.11 -2.58
C PRO A 247 -10.11 17.40 -1.29
N PRO A 248 -9.68 18.39 -0.50
CA PRO A 248 -10.33 18.77 0.75
C PRO A 248 -11.75 19.35 0.54
N THR A 249 -12.19 19.53 -0.70
CA THR A 249 -13.55 19.93 -1.08
C THR A 249 -14.57 18.79 -0.99
N LEU A 250 -14.15 17.55 -0.69
CA LEU A 250 -15.05 16.40 -0.55
C LEU A 250 -15.96 16.53 0.69
N GLN A 251 -17.12 17.14 0.51
CA GLN A 251 -18.07 17.41 1.60
C GLN A 251 -18.80 16.12 2.07
N PRO A 252 -19.01 15.94 3.38
CA PRO A 252 -19.71 14.78 3.96
C PRO A 252 -21.25 14.91 3.86
N ARG A 253 -21.79 15.35 2.70
CA ARG A 253 -23.23 15.67 2.55
C ARG A 253 -24.13 14.47 2.82
N LYS A 254 -23.82 13.32 2.22
CA LYS A 254 -24.64 12.10 2.34
C LYS A 254 -24.66 11.59 3.77
N SER A 255 -23.51 11.54 4.43
CA SER A 255 -23.40 11.08 5.82
C SER A 255 -24.03 12.04 6.82
N ALA A 256 -23.93 13.35 6.60
CA ALA A 256 -24.60 14.33 7.43
C ALA A 256 -26.13 14.22 7.32
N ALA A 257 -26.65 14.10 6.10
CA ALA A 257 -28.07 13.87 5.86
C ALA A 257 -28.58 12.57 6.51
N ALA A 258 -27.79 11.49 6.44
CA ALA A 258 -28.14 10.21 7.06
C ALA A 258 -28.30 10.28 8.59
N LEU A 259 -27.63 11.23 9.25
CA LEU A 259 -27.75 11.48 10.69
C LEU A 259 -28.83 12.53 11.04
N GLY A 260 -29.54 13.07 10.04
CA GLY A 260 -30.54 14.13 10.21
C GLY A 260 -29.95 15.53 10.43
N VAL A 261 -28.70 15.76 10.06
CA VAL A 261 -28.05 17.08 10.18
C VAL A 261 -28.53 18.02 9.07
N THR A 262 -29.06 19.18 9.45
CA THR A 262 -29.54 20.23 8.53
C THR A 262 -28.58 21.40 8.35
N ALA A 263 -27.46 21.41 9.09
CA ALA A 263 -26.45 22.46 9.00
C ALA A 263 -25.77 22.49 7.62
N HIS A 264 -25.38 23.69 7.17
CA HIS A 264 -24.64 23.86 5.91
C HIS A 264 -23.15 23.54 6.08
N ALA A 265 -22.51 23.07 5.00
CA ALA A 265 -21.06 22.92 4.94
C ALA A 265 -20.36 24.29 5.06
N ALA A 266 -19.36 24.36 5.94
CA ALA A 266 -18.48 25.52 6.04
C ALA A 266 -17.80 25.80 4.69
N LEU A 267 -17.49 27.08 4.43
CA LEU A 267 -16.76 27.48 3.22
C LEU A 267 -15.29 27.05 3.36
N TYR A 268 -14.80 26.24 2.41
CA TYR A 268 -13.40 25.82 2.36
C TYR A 268 -12.55 26.89 1.64
N GLN A 269 -11.49 27.40 2.28
CA GLN A 269 -10.70 28.55 1.80
C GLN A 269 -9.26 28.22 1.33
N GLY A 270 -8.94 26.96 1.00
CA GLY A 270 -7.73 26.60 0.23
C GLY A 270 -6.61 25.86 1.00
N PRO A 271 -5.51 25.46 0.30
CA PRO A 271 -4.51 24.54 0.82
C PRO A 271 -3.42 25.27 1.64
N GLY A 272 -3.31 24.87 2.91
CA GLY A 272 -2.21 25.18 3.83
C GLY A 272 -2.17 24.09 4.90
N GLN A 273 -1.18 24.09 5.81
CA GLN A 273 -0.98 23.06 6.84
C GLN A 273 -2.23 22.77 7.71
N LEU A 274 -3.24 23.64 7.69
CA LEU A 274 -4.50 23.50 8.39
C LEU A 274 -5.64 23.95 7.46
N SER A 275 -6.65 23.10 7.27
CA SER A 275 -7.85 23.42 6.50
C SER A 275 -8.50 24.72 7.01
N GLN A 276 -8.45 25.79 6.22
CA GLN A 276 -9.05 27.07 6.61
C GLN A 276 -10.54 27.05 6.25
N PHE A 277 -11.40 26.94 7.25
CA PHE A 277 -12.85 27.01 7.09
C PHE A 277 -13.36 28.41 7.43
N ALA A 278 -14.48 28.80 6.82
CA ALA A 278 -15.25 29.97 7.20
C ALA A 278 -16.73 29.63 7.35
N CYS A 279 -17.43 30.41 8.17
CA CYS A 279 -18.87 30.24 8.35
C CYS A 279 -19.60 30.42 7.01
N HIS A 280 -20.49 29.48 6.70
CA HIS A 280 -21.34 29.55 5.51
C HIS A 280 -22.24 30.79 5.50
N TYR A 281 -22.71 31.22 6.68
CA TYR A 281 -23.64 32.33 6.81
C TYR A 281 -22.93 33.70 6.81
N CYS A 282 -22.01 33.95 7.76
CA CYS A 282 -21.41 35.28 7.93
C CYS A 282 -19.99 35.42 7.37
N GLY A 283 -19.40 34.36 6.79
CA GLY A 283 -18.04 34.39 6.24
C GLY A 283 -16.91 34.51 7.28
N ARG A 284 -17.22 34.55 8.59
CA ARG A 284 -16.19 34.59 9.64
C ARG A 284 -15.29 33.35 9.54
N ARG A 285 -13.98 33.58 9.45
CA ARG A 285 -12.97 32.50 9.44
C ARG A 285 -12.93 31.77 10.77
N PHE A 286 -12.71 30.45 10.71
CA PHE A 286 -12.48 29.60 11.86
C PHE A 286 -10.97 29.40 12.02
N PRO A 287 -10.35 30.00 13.06
CA PRO A 287 -8.95 29.76 13.35
C PRO A 287 -8.68 28.26 13.56
N PRO A 288 -7.55 27.72 13.11
CA PRO A 288 -7.25 26.29 13.24
C PRO A 288 -7.33 25.75 14.68
N PHE A 289 -6.98 26.57 15.67
CA PHE A 289 -7.08 26.19 17.08
C PHE A 289 -8.52 25.99 17.57
N LEU A 290 -9.55 26.40 16.82
CA LEU A 290 -10.96 26.09 17.11
C LEU A 290 -11.38 24.73 16.54
N LEU A 291 -10.59 24.18 15.62
CA LEU A 291 -10.85 22.94 14.90
C LEU A 291 -9.87 21.83 15.30
N TRP A 292 -9.08 22.02 16.36
CA TRP A 292 -8.10 21.03 16.85
C TRP A 292 -8.71 19.65 17.17
N TRP A 293 -9.99 19.60 17.54
CA TRP A 293 -10.72 18.37 17.81
C TRP A 293 -10.89 17.51 16.54
N LEU A 294 -10.96 18.15 15.37
CA LEU A 294 -10.94 17.49 14.06
C LEU A 294 -9.54 16.92 13.73
N GLU A 295 -8.49 17.42 14.40
CA GLU A 295 -7.10 17.01 14.20
C GLU A 295 -6.65 15.86 15.10
N ARG A 296 -7.20 15.73 16.32
CA ARG A 296 -6.78 14.70 17.29
C ARG A 296 -7.45 13.34 17.08
N GLY A 297 -8.44 13.25 16.20
CA GLY A 297 -9.21 12.02 16.01
C GLY A 297 -10.23 11.77 17.12
N ASP A 298 -10.47 12.78 17.98
CA ASP A 298 -11.49 12.76 19.05
C ASP A 298 -12.93 12.77 18.49
N VAL A 299 -13.06 12.83 17.16
CA VAL A 299 -14.33 12.59 16.45
C VAL A 299 -14.33 11.14 15.99
N PRO A 300 -15.25 10.29 16.49
CA PRO A 300 -15.43 8.95 15.94
C PRO A 300 -15.75 9.06 14.45
N VAL A 301 -15.27 8.11 13.64
CA VAL A 301 -15.47 8.11 12.18
C VAL A 301 -16.97 8.25 11.87
N THR A 302 -17.38 9.46 11.48
CA THR A 302 -18.79 9.78 11.25
C THR A 302 -19.17 9.57 9.77
N ALA A 303 -18.18 9.33 8.89
CA ALA A 303 -18.41 8.93 7.50
C ALA A 303 -17.20 8.25 6.86
N SER A 304 -17.46 7.18 6.12
CA SER A 304 -16.61 6.76 5.01
C SER A 304 -17.19 7.32 3.71
N ALA A 305 -16.32 7.74 2.79
CA ALA A 305 -16.71 8.13 1.44
C ALA A 305 -15.87 7.34 0.44
N THR A 306 -16.54 6.54 -0.38
CA THR A 306 -15.92 5.90 -1.55
C THR A 306 -15.92 6.89 -2.71
N VAL A 307 -14.75 7.13 -3.30
CA VAL A 307 -14.61 7.95 -4.49
C VAL A 307 -13.97 7.10 -5.58
N GLN A 308 -14.74 6.81 -6.63
CA GLN A 308 -14.17 6.20 -7.84
C GLN A 308 -13.39 7.28 -8.59
N ARG A 309 -12.12 7.01 -8.89
CA ARG A 309 -11.29 7.83 -9.77
C ARG A 309 -10.74 6.93 -10.87
N ASP A 310 -10.41 7.54 -12.01
CA ASP A 310 -9.61 6.91 -13.06
C ASP A 310 -8.14 6.82 -12.61
N GLU A 311 -7.88 6.14 -11.49
CA GLU A 311 -6.54 5.78 -11.06
C GLU A 311 -6.35 4.28 -11.39
N ASN A 312 -5.21 3.94 -11.99
CA ASN A 312 -4.88 2.54 -12.27
C ASN A 312 -4.03 2.00 -11.13
N GLU A 313 -4.44 0.88 -10.53
CA GLU A 313 -3.57 0.09 -9.67
C GLU A 313 -2.49 -0.56 -10.56
N PRO A 314 -1.19 -0.42 -10.22
CA PRO A 314 -0.16 -1.13 -10.95
C PRO A 314 -0.37 -2.64 -10.82
N ALA A 315 0.01 -3.37 -11.87
CA ALA A 315 -0.07 -4.82 -11.85
C ALA A 315 0.75 -5.38 -10.67
N HIS A 316 0.21 -6.38 -9.98
CA HIS A 316 0.79 -6.86 -8.75
C HIS A 316 0.44 -8.31 -8.43
N TRP A 317 1.31 -8.93 -7.63
CA TRP A 317 1.01 -10.17 -6.94
C TRP A 317 -0.02 -9.93 -5.84
N CYS A 318 -1.00 -10.83 -5.77
CA CYS A 318 -2.19 -10.71 -4.96
C CYS A 318 -2.44 -12.02 -4.23
N SER A 319 -2.86 -11.97 -2.97
CA SER A 319 -3.29 -13.14 -2.21
C SER A 319 -4.50 -12.82 -1.35
N PRO A 320 -5.51 -13.72 -1.26
CA PRO A 320 -6.62 -13.57 -0.34
C PRO A 320 -6.23 -13.82 1.13
N THR A 321 -5.03 -14.33 1.39
CA THR A 321 -4.57 -14.76 2.72
C THR A 321 -3.27 -14.08 3.18
N ALA A 322 -2.54 -13.43 2.28
CA ALA A 322 -1.28 -12.75 2.58
C ALA A 322 -1.26 -11.30 2.07
N HIS A 323 -0.59 -10.43 2.83
CA HIS A 323 -0.28 -9.06 2.39
C HIS A 323 0.99 -9.10 1.52
N ILE A 324 0.82 -9.03 0.21
CA ILE A 324 1.93 -9.06 -0.75
C ILE A 324 2.20 -7.66 -1.27
N ARG A 325 3.35 -7.08 -0.92
CA ARG A 325 3.80 -5.76 -1.42
C ARG A 325 4.90 -5.91 -2.47
N THR A 326 5.76 -6.92 -2.29
CA THR A 326 6.94 -7.20 -3.11
C THR A 326 6.96 -8.67 -3.55
N THR A 327 7.80 -8.99 -4.52
CA THR A 327 8.06 -10.38 -4.93
C THR A 327 8.65 -11.23 -3.81
N GLU A 328 9.35 -10.62 -2.85
CA GLU A 328 9.89 -11.33 -1.68
C GLU A 328 8.78 -11.76 -0.73
N ASP A 329 7.73 -10.94 -0.55
CA ASP A 329 6.56 -11.31 0.25
C ASP A 329 5.82 -12.51 -0.34
N VAL A 330 5.90 -12.73 -1.66
CA VAL A 330 5.37 -13.95 -2.30
C VAL A 330 6.06 -15.17 -1.71
N LEU A 331 7.40 -15.18 -1.67
CA LEU A 331 8.18 -16.31 -1.16
C LEU A 331 7.95 -16.53 0.33
N ILE A 332 7.86 -15.45 1.11
CA ILE A 332 7.50 -15.52 2.53
C ILE A 332 6.12 -16.16 2.70
N SER A 333 5.14 -15.79 1.86
CA SER A 333 3.79 -16.37 1.91
C SER A 333 3.75 -17.85 1.55
N LEU A 334 4.57 -18.28 0.57
CA LEU A 334 4.67 -19.69 0.17
C LEU A 334 5.27 -20.55 1.28
N ASN A 335 6.20 -19.99 2.07
CA ASN A 335 6.85 -20.69 3.19
C ASN A 335 6.09 -20.59 4.51
N ALA A 336 5.06 -19.75 4.60
CA ALA A 336 4.31 -19.55 5.83
C ALA A 336 3.36 -20.74 6.09
N PRO A 337 3.30 -21.28 7.33
CA PRO A 337 2.28 -22.26 7.67
C PRO A 337 0.89 -21.67 7.45
N GLN A 338 0.00 -22.39 6.77
CA GLN A 338 -1.40 -21.97 6.53
C GLN A 338 -2.10 -21.67 7.86
N ARG A 339 -2.06 -20.43 8.34
CA ARG A 339 -2.81 -19.99 9.52
C ARG A 339 -4.20 -19.55 9.09
N GLN A 340 -5.21 -20.12 9.74
CA GLN A 340 -6.59 -19.67 9.63
C GLN A 340 -6.73 -18.21 10.05
N ARG A 341 -7.45 -17.48 9.21
CA ARG A 341 -7.74 -16.05 9.21
C ARG A 341 -8.07 -15.43 10.58
N GLN A 342 -7.63 -14.19 10.77
CA GLN A 342 -8.47 -13.17 11.39
C GLN A 342 -8.77 -12.09 10.35
N ARG A 343 -10.06 -11.89 10.06
CA ARG A 343 -10.56 -10.77 9.26
C ARG A 343 -10.21 -9.48 10.03
N PRO A 344 -9.64 -8.45 9.40
CA PRO A 344 -9.51 -7.14 10.05
C PRO A 344 -10.90 -6.72 10.58
N PRO A 345 -10.99 -6.20 11.82
CA PRO A 345 -12.27 -5.84 12.39
C PRO A 345 -12.96 -4.80 11.52
N GLU A 346 -14.18 -5.11 11.08
CA GLU A 346 -15.08 -4.15 10.43
C GLU A 346 -15.26 -2.95 11.37
N LEU A 347 -14.91 -1.75 10.92
CA LEU A 347 -15.21 -0.51 11.62
C LEU A 347 -16.74 -0.37 11.72
N ARG A 348 -17.31 -0.71 12.88
CA ARG A 348 -18.72 -0.46 13.18
C ARG A 348 -18.92 1.05 13.36
N PRO A 349 -19.78 1.72 12.57
CA PRO A 349 -20.10 3.11 12.83
C PRO A 349 -20.81 3.23 14.18
N GLU A 350 -20.27 4.07 15.08
CA GLU A 350 -20.96 4.45 16.32
C GLU A 350 -22.33 5.06 15.98
N ARG A 351 -23.38 4.61 16.68
CA ARG A 351 -24.74 5.12 16.52
C ARG A 351 -24.84 6.52 17.14
N ARG A 352 -24.51 7.56 16.39
CA ARG A 352 -24.66 8.97 16.77
C ARG A 352 -25.87 9.59 16.07
N THR A 353 -26.49 10.59 16.69
CA THR A 353 -27.59 11.39 16.14
C THR A 353 -27.17 12.83 15.87
N ALA A 354 -27.91 13.58 15.03
CA ALA A 354 -27.68 15.02 14.87
C ALA A 354 -27.71 15.80 16.19
N ALA A 355 -28.54 15.37 17.14
CA ALA A 355 -28.63 16.01 18.45
C ALA A 355 -27.35 15.83 19.27
N ASP A 356 -26.69 14.67 19.19
CA ASP A 356 -25.41 14.42 19.86
C ASP A 356 -24.32 15.35 19.31
N LEU A 357 -24.25 15.48 17.98
CA LEU A 357 -23.28 16.34 17.31
C LEU A 357 -23.46 17.82 17.65
N LEU A 358 -24.71 18.29 17.78
CA LEU A 358 -25.03 19.65 18.17
C LEU A 358 -24.63 19.92 19.62
N ARG A 359 -24.99 19.03 20.57
CA ARG A 359 -24.63 19.19 21.98
C ARG A 359 -23.13 19.28 22.19
N GLU A 360 -22.34 18.44 21.52
CA GLU A 360 -20.89 18.55 21.61
C GLU A 360 -20.35 19.84 20.99
N ALA A 361 -20.94 20.32 19.89
CA ALA A 361 -20.54 21.58 19.28
C ALA A 361 -20.80 22.78 20.22
N GLU A 362 -21.93 22.75 20.95
CA GLU A 362 -22.26 23.73 21.98
C GLU A 362 -21.29 23.66 23.16
N GLN A 363 -20.98 22.46 23.65
CA GLN A 363 -19.98 22.25 24.70
C GLN A 363 -18.61 22.82 24.30
N ARG A 364 -18.16 22.54 23.06
CA ARG A 364 -16.92 23.09 22.52
C ARG A 364 -16.94 24.61 22.42
N ARG A 365 -18.05 25.22 21.96
CA ARG A 365 -18.23 26.68 21.90
C ARG A 365 -18.12 27.31 23.29
N SER A 366 -18.80 26.72 24.28
CA SER A 366 -18.81 27.20 25.66
C SER A 366 -17.40 27.13 26.28
N ALA A 367 -16.68 26.02 26.07
CA ALA A 367 -15.29 25.85 26.54
C ALA A 367 -14.30 26.79 25.83
N THR A 368 -14.57 27.15 24.57
CA THR A 368 -13.75 28.07 23.77
C THR A 368 -13.87 29.52 24.27
N SER A 369 -15.04 29.93 24.76
CA SER A 369 -15.28 31.30 25.23
C SER A 369 -14.33 31.77 26.35
N THR A 370 -13.76 30.83 27.11
CA THR A 370 -12.76 31.11 28.17
C THR A 370 -11.36 31.26 27.57
N ARG A 371 -10.93 30.31 26.73
CA ARG A 371 -9.60 30.34 26.08
C ARG A 371 -9.46 31.44 25.03
N GLN A 372 -10.56 31.79 24.36
CA GLN A 372 -10.59 32.86 23.37
C GLN A 372 -10.42 34.23 24.04
N ARG A 373 -11.01 34.46 25.22
CA ARG A 373 -10.74 35.66 26.03
C ARG A 373 -9.28 35.74 26.45
N GLU A 374 -8.67 34.64 26.87
CA GLU A 374 -7.25 34.60 27.25
C GLU A 374 -6.31 34.84 26.06
N ALA A 375 -6.65 34.29 24.88
CA ALA A 375 -5.88 34.50 23.65
C ALA A 375 -6.02 35.94 23.12
N GLU A 376 -7.22 36.50 23.11
CA GLU A 376 -7.49 37.90 22.75
C GLU A 376 -6.80 38.87 23.72
N GLN A 377 -6.81 38.59 25.03
CA GLN A 377 -6.06 39.36 26.03
C GLN A 377 -4.53 39.28 25.81
N ARG A 378 -4.00 38.09 25.51
CA ARG A 378 -2.57 37.93 25.17
C ARG A 378 -2.20 38.69 23.91
N GLU A 379 -3.01 38.62 22.86
CA GLU A 379 -2.74 39.32 21.61
C GLU A 379 -2.85 40.84 21.78
N ALA A 380 -3.81 41.33 22.56
CA ALA A 380 -3.92 42.74 22.94
C ALA A 380 -2.69 43.22 23.74
N ALA A 381 -2.20 42.41 24.68
CA ALA A 381 -0.96 42.69 25.42
C ALA A 381 0.28 42.69 24.52
N TYR A 382 0.36 41.77 23.55
CA TYR A 382 1.44 41.77 22.57
C TYR A 382 1.40 43.01 21.65
N ARG A 383 0.21 43.45 21.23
CA ARG A 383 0.04 44.68 20.45
C ARG A 383 0.41 45.93 21.25
N SER A 384 0.10 45.98 22.55
CA SER A 384 0.53 47.10 23.41
C SER A 384 2.05 47.15 23.55
N VAL A 385 2.70 46.01 23.77
CA VAL A 385 4.18 45.90 23.85
C VAL A 385 4.85 46.20 22.50
N ALA A 386 4.23 45.83 21.38
CA ALA A 386 4.72 46.18 20.05
C ALA A 386 4.60 47.69 19.77
N ALA A 387 3.54 48.35 20.25
CA ALA A 387 3.38 49.80 20.18
C ALA A 387 4.42 50.55 21.04
N GLU A 388 4.82 49.97 22.18
CA GLU A 388 5.88 50.51 23.07
C GLU A 388 7.27 50.57 22.40
N ARG A 389 7.51 49.77 21.35
CA ARG A 389 8.78 49.79 20.60
C ARG A 389 9.01 51.10 19.85
N ASN A 390 7.95 51.80 19.46
CA ASN A 390 8.02 53.06 18.72
C ASN A 390 7.96 54.31 19.62
N TRP A 391 7.94 54.15 20.94
CA TRP A 391 7.94 55.27 21.87
C TRP A 391 9.27 56.01 21.87
N THR A 392 9.19 57.33 21.93
CA THR A 392 10.32 58.23 22.19
C THR A 392 10.88 58.03 23.60
N THR A 393 12.10 58.50 23.84
CA THR A 393 12.76 58.38 25.15
C THR A 393 11.95 59.03 26.28
N GLU A 394 11.28 60.16 26.00
CA GLU A 394 10.44 60.87 26.96
C GLU A 394 9.16 60.09 27.30
N GLU A 395 8.52 59.49 26.31
CA GLU A 395 7.32 58.65 26.51
C GLU A 395 7.64 57.40 27.35
N ARG A 396 8.80 56.78 27.10
CA ARG A 396 9.29 55.65 27.91
C ARG A 396 9.57 56.07 29.36
N GLN A 397 10.19 57.22 29.57
CA GLN A 397 10.45 57.76 30.91
C GLN A 397 9.16 58.16 31.64
N ALA A 398 8.16 58.70 30.94
CA ALA A 398 6.86 59.03 31.51
C ALA A 398 6.06 57.76 31.89
N ALA A 399 6.11 56.72 31.07
CA ALA A 399 5.50 55.42 31.39
C ALA A 399 6.21 54.71 32.56
N TYR A 400 7.54 54.79 32.62
CA TYR A 400 8.31 54.26 33.75
C TYR A 400 7.95 54.97 35.07
N ARG A 401 7.84 56.30 35.06
CA ARG A 401 7.39 57.09 36.22
C ARG A 401 5.98 56.72 36.68
N ARG A 402 5.05 56.50 35.74
CA ARG A 402 3.68 56.01 36.05
C ARG A 402 3.69 54.62 36.68
N ARG A 403 4.50 53.68 36.16
CA ARG A 403 4.65 52.32 36.73
C ARG A 403 5.25 52.38 38.14
N LEU A 404 6.23 53.25 38.39
CA LEU A 404 6.81 53.47 39.71
C LEU A 404 5.80 54.07 40.71
N ALA A 405 5.02 55.07 40.29
CA ALA A 405 3.99 55.69 41.12
C ALA A 405 2.89 54.69 41.50
N ALA A 406 2.38 53.93 40.53
CA ALA A 406 1.38 52.88 40.78
C ALA A 406 1.91 51.77 41.70
N ARG A 407 3.22 51.44 41.59
CA ARG A 407 3.88 50.48 42.47
C ARG A 407 4.14 51.04 43.87
N ALA A 408 4.33 52.35 44.02
CA ALA A 408 4.46 53.01 45.31
C ALA A 408 3.10 53.10 46.04
N GLU A 409 2.02 53.40 45.30
CA GLU A 409 0.64 53.35 45.80
C GLU A 409 0.23 51.93 46.23
N ALA A 410 0.50 50.92 45.39
CA ALA A 410 0.15 49.54 45.68
C ALA A 410 0.88 48.96 46.91
N ASN A 411 2.04 49.50 47.26
CA ASN A 411 2.85 49.01 48.37
C ASN A 411 2.77 49.89 49.64
N ASN A 412 1.97 50.97 49.64
CA ASN A 412 1.74 51.90 50.76
C ASN A 412 2.99 52.24 51.62
N TRP A 413 4.03 52.81 51.01
CA TRP A 413 5.35 53.11 51.62
C TRP A 413 5.36 54.28 52.63
N ASN A 414 4.35 54.41 53.48
CA ASN A 414 4.32 55.41 54.56
C ASN A 414 4.72 54.85 55.94
N ASP A 415 5.24 53.62 56.00
CA ASP A 415 5.73 52.99 57.22
C ASP A 415 7.02 53.68 57.73
N PRO A 416 7.04 54.23 58.95
CA PRO A 416 8.19 54.90 59.55
C PRO A 416 9.46 54.02 59.64
N ALA A 417 9.30 52.69 59.76
CA ALA A 417 10.43 51.76 59.87
C ALA A 417 11.23 51.67 58.56
N ILE A 418 10.56 51.78 57.41
CA ILE A 418 11.19 51.75 56.09
C ILE A 418 11.93 53.06 55.80
N ARG A 419 11.41 54.21 56.29
CA ARG A 419 12.14 55.50 56.21
C ARG A 419 13.42 55.47 57.03
N ALA A 420 13.42 54.83 58.21
CA ALA A 420 14.60 54.69 59.05
C ALA A 420 15.69 53.81 58.40
N TYR A 421 15.28 52.74 57.70
CA TYR A 421 16.20 51.87 56.95
C TYR A 421 16.90 52.60 55.80
N LEU A 422 16.16 53.38 55.00
CA LEU A 422 16.72 54.15 53.88
C LEU A 422 17.61 55.32 54.32
N ALA A 423 17.41 55.85 55.53
CA ALA A 423 18.30 56.87 56.11
C ALA A 423 19.67 56.28 56.51
N GLN A 424 19.73 55.00 56.89
CA GLN A 424 20.98 54.31 57.24
C GLN A 424 21.84 53.96 56.01
N GLU A 425 21.23 53.71 54.84
CA GLU A 425 21.96 53.46 53.59
C GLU A 425 22.70 54.68 53.02
N LYS A 426 22.38 55.90 53.47
CA LYS A 426 23.07 57.12 53.02
C LYS A 426 24.41 57.41 53.72
N SER A 427 24.84 56.59 54.69
CA SER A 427 26.16 56.75 55.30
C SER A 427 27.26 56.06 54.47
N PRO A 428 28.35 56.76 54.08
CA PRO A 428 29.36 56.19 53.19
C PRO A 428 30.17 55.11 53.89
N ARG A 429 30.26 53.92 53.27
CA ARG A 429 31.15 52.83 53.73
C ARG A 429 32.62 53.13 53.40
N PRO A 430 33.58 52.79 54.28
CA PRO A 430 34.99 53.13 54.07
C PRO A 430 35.65 52.27 52.99
N ARG A 431 36.51 52.90 52.17
CA ARG A 431 37.25 52.28 51.04
C ARG A 431 38.29 51.27 51.55
N ARG A 432 38.28 50.05 51.01
CA ARG A 432 39.35 49.05 51.21
C ARG A 432 40.57 49.38 50.34
N GLN A 433 41.77 49.34 50.94
CA GLN A 433 43.06 49.48 50.26
C GLN A 433 43.47 48.21 49.47
N PRO A 434 44.31 48.32 48.43
CA PRO A 434 44.73 47.18 47.62
C PRO A 434 45.91 46.42 48.26
N ARG A 435 45.87 45.10 48.19
CA ARG A 435 46.97 44.21 48.63
C ARG A 435 48.09 44.21 47.59
N THR A 436 49.28 44.66 48.00
CA THR A 436 50.56 44.41 47.35
C THR A 436 50.94 42.93 47.44
N GLY A 437 51.49 42.38 46.35
CA GLY A 437 52.12 41.06 46.33
C GLY A 437 53.57 41.10 46.84
N GLN A 438 54.10 39.90 47.17
CA GLN A 438 55.50 39.46 47.34
C GLN A 438 55.43 38.19 48.22
N LEU A 439 56.22 37.13 48.06
CA LEU A 439 57.22 36.69 47.08
C LEU A 439 57.20 35.16 47.14
#